data_AF-A0A8J5KM59-F1
#
_entry.id   AF-A0A8J5KM59-F1
#
_cell.length_a   1.000
_cell.length_b   1.000
_cell.length_c   1.000
_cell.angle_alpha   90.00
_cell.angle_beta   90.00
_cell.angle_gamma   90.00
#
_symmetry.space_group_name_H-M   'P 1'
#
loop_
_entity.id
_entity.type
_entity.pdbx_description
1 polymer ?
#
loop_
_entity_poly.entity_id
_entity_poly.type
_entity_poly.pdbx_seq_one_letter_code
_entity_poly.pdbx_strand_id
1 'polypeptide(L)'
;MLQDELAWAGAWLNKATNSQKYQKYVDKAIRNIKLMEEVTGYYYIDTEFSWDNKHAGTYVLLSQIGQYKKEAQTFACAVLPESPTRTIKYTPGGLLFKTEGCNSQVVGSLSLLALIYAKHVRLARERITCGNTKFPAWKLVEFAKNQADYILGTNPTGMSYMVGFGPKFPQRIHHRAASLPSINAHPSFIKCTNGFSYLDNPNPNLNELTGAIAGGPNDGTDSFDDDRRQAPQTEPTTYVNAPFVGVFAYFVNHKK
;
A
#
# COMPACT_ATOMS: atom_id res chain seq x y z
N MET A 1 1.30 -13.64 -11.87
CA MET A 1 0.97 -15.04 -12.24
C MET A 1 -0.50 -15.23 -11.91
N LEU A 2 -1.40 -15.60 -12.84
CA LEU A 2 -2.86 -15.36 -12.71
C LEU A 2 -3.60 -15.96 -11.47
N GLN A 3 -2.98 -16.83 -10.67
CA GLN A 3 -3.70 -17.59 -9.64
C GLN A 3 -4.21 -16.71 -8.49
N ASP A 4 -3.45 -15.70 -8.07
CA ASP A 4 -3.87 -14.82 -6.99
C ASP A 4 -4.99 -13.87 -7.44
N GLU A 5 -5.02 -13.45 -8.71
CA GLU A 5 -6.19 -12.75 -9.25
C GLU A 5 -7.44 -13.62 -9.28
N LEU A 6 -7.33 -14.89 -9.66
CA LEU A 6 -8.46 -15.82 -9.66
C LEU A 6 -8.99 -16.05 -8.24
N ALA A 7 -8.08 -16.17 -7.26
CA ALA A 7 -8.45 -16.28 -5.85
C ALA A 7 -9.15 -15.01 -5.37
N TRP A 8 -8.62 -13.83 -5.71
CA TRP A 8 -9.19 -12.53 -5.33
C TRP A 8 -10.57 -12.29 -5.93
N ALA A 9 -10.72 -12.49 -7.25
CA ALA A 9 -11.98 -12.33 -7.95
C ALA A 9 -13.02 -13.35 -7.45
N GLY A 10 -12.61 -14.60 -7.26
CA GLY A 10 -13.46 -15.63 -6.68
C GLY A 10 -13.93 -15.29 -5.27
N ALA A 11 -13.06 -14.72 -4.43
CA ALA A 11 -13.40 -14.32 -3.07
C ALA A 11 -14.44 -13.19 -3.04
N TRP A 12 -14.28 -12.17 -3.90
CA TRP A 12 -15.27 -11.10 -4.03
C TRP A 12 -16.61 -11.57 -4.58
N LEU A 13 -16.61 -12.38 -5.63
CA LEU A 13 -17.84 -12.93 -6.20
C LEU A 13 -18.55 -13.83 -5.19
N ASN A 14 -17.80 -14.67 -4.46
CA ASN A 14 -18.37 -15.48 -3.39
C ASN A 14 -19.00 -14.61 -2.30
N LYS A 15 -18.32 -13.54 -1.86
CA LYS A 15 -18.87 -12.61 -0.87
C LYS A 15 -20.12 -11.90 -1.36
N ALA A 16 -20.19 -11.55 -2.65
CA ALA A 16 -21.33 -10.85 -3.23
C ALA A 16 -22.55 -11.77 -3.43
N THR A 17 -22.34 -13.04 -3.81
CA THR A 17 -23.44 -13.93 -4.21
C THR A 17 -23.73 -15.07 -3.22
N ASN A 18 -22.86 -15.28 -2.22
CA ASN A 18 -22.86 -16.45 -1.33
C ASN A 18 -22.93 -17.79 -2.09
N SER A 19 -22.18 -17.92 -3.19
CA SER A 19 -22.27 -19.07 -4.09
C SER A 19 -21.10 -20.02 -3.91
N GLN A 20 -21.41 -21.28 -3.58
CA GLN A 20 -20.42 -22.36 -3.46
C GLN A 20 -19.63 -22.60 -4.75
N LYS A 21 -20.14 -22.16 -5.92
CA LYS A 21 -19.40 -22.19 -7.18
C LYS A 21 -18.12 -21.38 -7.09
N TYR A 22 -18.18 -20.15 -6.58
CA TYR A 22 -17.01 -19.27 -6.47
C TYR A 22 -16.04 -19.72 -5.38
N GLN A 23 -16.55 -20.31 -4.30
CA GLN A 23 -15.71 -20.97 -3.30
C GLN A 23 -14.79 -22.03 -3.92
N LYS A 24 -15.33 -22.90 -4.80
CA LYS A 24 -14.53 -23.93 -5.47
C LYS A 24 -13.40 -23.34 -6.32
N TYR A 25 -13.61 -22.17 -6.95
CA TYR A 25 -12.56 -21.46 -7.69
C TYR A 25 -11.48 -20.92 -6.76
N VAL A 26 -11.87 -20.30 -5.63
CA VAL A 26 -10.94 -19.82 -4.60
C VAL A 26 -10.07 -20.96 -4.08
N ASP A 27 -10.67 -22.07 -3.68
CA ASP A 27 -9.95 -23.22 -3.12
C ASP A 27 -8.99 -23.84 -4.15
N LYS A 28 -9.39 -23.87 -5.42
CA LYS A 28 -8.52 -24.36 -6.51
C LYS A 28 -7.34 -23.41 -6.73
N ALA A 29 -7.58 -22.12 -6.81
CA ALA A 29 -6.55 -21.12 -7.04
C ALA A 29 -5.53 -21.10 -5.89
N ILE A 30 -5.99 -21.10 -4.64
CA ILE A 30 -5.09 -21.13 -3.47
C ILE A 30 -4.31 -22.43 -3.38
N ARG A 31 -4.90 -23.59 -3.72
CA ARG A 31 -4.14 -24.85 -3.80
C ARG A 31 -3.04 -24.80 -4.85
N ASN A 32 -3.31 -24.22 -6.02
CA ASN A 32 -2.29 -24.07 -7.05
C ASN A 32 -1.15 -23.16 -6.57
N ILE A 33 -1.46 -22.06 -5.89
CA ILE A 33 -0.44 -21.17 -5.28
C ILE A 33 0.46 -21.99 -4.35
N LYS A 34 -0.12 -22.72 -3.38
CA LYS A 34 0.64 -23.52 -2.42
C LYS A 34 1.49 -24.61 -3.08
N LEU A 35 0.96 -25.31 -4.10
CA LEU A 35 1.71 -26.30 -4.86
C LEU A 35 2.90 -25.68 -5.60
N MET A 36 2.74 -24.47 -6.14
CA MET A 36 3.86 -23.77 -6.79
C MET A 36 4.93 -23.37 -5.78
N GLU A 37 4.56 -22.95 -4.57
CA GLU A 37 5.52 -22.66 -3.49
C GLU A 37 6.34 -23.90 -3.14
N GLU A 38 5.69 -25.05 -3.00
CA GLU A 38 6.35 -26.32 -2.70
C GLU A 38 7.32 -26.75 -3.81
N VAL A 39 6.92 -26.62 -5.08
CA VAL A 39 7.73 -27.05 -6.23
C VAL A 39 8.90 -26.11 -6.49
N THR A 40 8.68 -24.79 -6.35
CA THR A 40 9.69 -23.79 -6.70
C THR A 40 10.58 -23.38 -5.53
N GLY A 41 10.15 -23.64 -4.29
CA GLY A 41 10.75 -23.08 -3.08
C GLY A 41 10.53 -21.57 -2.93
N TYR A 42 9.78 -20.95 -3.84
CA TYR A 42 9.42 -19.54 -3.78
C TYR A 42 8.09 -19.39 -3.03
N TYR A 43 8.19 -19.04 -1.75
CA TYR A 43 7.01 -18.79 -0.92
C TYR A 43 6.44 -17.41 -1.23
N TYR A 44 5.19 -17.34 -1.69
CA TYR A 44 4.50 -16.08 -1.85
C TYR A 44 4.26 -15.52 -0.45
N ILE A 45 4.79 -14.33 -0.20
CA ILE A 45 4.79 -13.79 1.15
C ILE A 45 3.35 -13.39 1.49
N ASP A 46 2.78 -13.94 2.57
CA ASP A 46 1.46 -13.61 3.16
C ASP A 46 1.26 -12.10 3.48
N THR A 47 2.23 -11.26 3.14
CA THR A 47 2.24 -9.80 3.32
C THR A 47 2.30 -9.05 1.99
N GLU A 48 2.03 -9.70 0.86
CA GLU A 48 1.95 -9.03 -0.44
C GLU A 48 0.53 -8.64 -0.81
N PHE A 49 0.38 -7.36 -1.12
CA PHE A 49 -0.83 -6.78 -1.69
C PHE A 49 -0.47 -5.54 -2.53
N SER A 50 -0.59 -5.66 -3.84
CA SER A 50 -0.24 -4.64 -4.83
C SER A 50 -1.15 -4.75 -6.07
N TRP A 51 -0.86 -3.95 -7.11
CA TRP A 51 -1.53 -4.12 -8.40
C TRP A 51 -1.25 -5.50 -9.03
N ASP A 52 -0.12 -6.13 -8.69
CA ASP A 52 0.30 -7.42 -9.23
C ASP A 52 -0.09 -8.59 -8.29
N ASN A 53 0.06 -8.47 -6.96
CA ASN A 53 -0.15 -9.59 -6.03
C ASN A 53 -1.33 -9.37 -5.07
N LYS A 54 -2.22 -10.36 -4.90
CA LYS A 54 -3.46 -10.25 -4.12
C LYS A 54 -3.51 -11.14 -2.87
N HIS A 55 -2.40 -11.78 -2.49
CA HIS A 55 -2.34 -12.81 -1.43
C HIS A 55 -2.91 -12.33 -0.08
N ALA A 56 -2.28 -11.32 0.54
CA ALA A 56 -2.67 -10.86 1.87
C ALA A 56 -4.12 -10.34 1.89
N GLY A 57 -4.51 -9.62 0.83
CA GLY A 57 -5.88 -9.12 0.68
C GLY A 57 -6.91 -10.25 0.61
N THR A 58 -6.62 -11.30 -0.15
CA THR A 58 -7.49 -12.47 -0.29
C THR A 58 -7.69 -13.18 1.05
N TYR A 59 -6.62 -13.42 1.82
CA TYR A 59 -6.72 -14.04 3.13
C TYR A 59 -7.48 -13.16 4.14
N VAL A 60 -7.20 -11.87 4.18
CA VAL A 60 -7.94 -10.92 5.04
C VAL A 60 -9.42 -10.90 4.68
N LEU A 61 -9.77 -10.90 3.38
CA LEU A 61 -11.16 -10.93 2.92
C LEU A 61 -11.88 -12.22 3.34
N LEU A 62 -11.27 -13.39 3.09
CA LEU A 62 -11.86 -14.69 3.38
C LEU A 62 -11.93 -15.00 4.89
N SER A 63 -11.05 -14.41 5.70
CA SER A 63 -11.11 -14.51 7.16
C SER A 63 -12.43 -14.03 7.74
N GLN A 64 -13.07 -13.05 7.08
CA GLN A 64 -14.36 -12.49 7.49
C GLN A 64 -15.50 -13.51 7.45
N ILE A 65 -15.36 -14.56 6.64
CA ILE A 65 -16.31 -15.68 6.53
C ILE A 65 -15.76 -16.96 7.18
N GLY A 66 -14.76 -16.83 8.04
CA GLY A 66 -14.20 -17.93 8.84
C GLY A 66 -13.14 -18.79 8.14
N GLN A 67 -12.71 -18.42 6.93
CA GLN A 67 -11.72 -19.18 6.15
C GLN A 67 -10.35 -18.49 6.17
N TYR A 68 -9.25 -19.23 6.05
CA TYR A 68 -7.89 -18.66 5.99
C TYR A 68 -7.55 -17.71 7.16
N LYS A 69 -8.16 -17.95 8.34
CA LYS A 69 -7.90 -17.14 9.55
C LYS A 69 -6.43 -17.17 9.96
N LYS A 70 -5.75 -18.31 9.75
CA LYS A 70 -4.33 -18.48 10.09
C LYS A 70 -3.48 -17.56 9.23
N GLU A 71 -3.66 -17.57 7.92
CA GLU A 71 -2.95 -16.71 6.97
C GLU A 71 -3.21 -15.22 7.23
N ALA A 72 -4.46 -14.84 7.51
CA ALA A 72 -4.79 -13.46 7.89
C ALA A 72 -4.13 -13.04 9.23
N GLN A 73 -4.00 -13.96 10.19
CA GLN A 73 -3.27 -13.70 11.42
C GLN A 73 -1.75 -13.61 11.19
N THR A 74 -1.18 -14.45 10.31
CA THR A 74 0.21 -14.36 9.87
C THR A 74 0.50 -12.97 9.31
N PHE A 75 -0.36 -12.46 8.41
CA PHE A 75 -0.29 -11.09 7.91
C PHE A 75 -0.24 -10.05 9.04
N ALA A 76 -1.20 -10.11 9.97
CA ALA A 76 -1.28 -9.16 11.09
C ALA A 76 -0.03 -9.18 11.97
N CYS A 77 0.48 -10.38 12.26
CA CYS A 77 1.70 -10.56 13.03
C CYS A 77 2.96 -10.12 12.29
N ALA A 78 2.96 -10.18 10.97
CA ALA A 78 4.09 -9.77 10.16
C ALA A 78 4.24 -8.24 10.10
N VAL A 79 3.11 -7.50 10.09
CA VAL A 79 3.12 -6.03 10.04
C VAL A 79 3.33 -5.37 11.40
N LEU A 80 2.82 -5.93 12.51
CA LEU A 80 2.93 -5.27 13.81
C LEU A 80 4.40 -5.11 14.26
N PRO A 81 4.88 -3.88 14.54
CA PRO A 81 6.26 -3.63 14.94
C PRO A 81 6.69 -4.40 16.21
N GLU A 82 5.78 -4.57 17.17
CA GLU A 82 6.03 -5.23 18.45
C GLU A 82 5.83 -6.75 18.41
N SER A 83 5.44 -7.30 17.27
CA SER A 83 5.20 -8.73 17.11
C SER A 83 6.53 -9.52 17.13
N PRO A 84 6.62 -10.63 17.90
CA PRO A 84 7.81 -11.48 17.90
C PRO A 84 8.01 -12.23 16.58
N THR A 85 6.98 -12.31 15.73
CA THR A 85 7.04 -12.95 14.41
C THR A 85 6.90 -11.92 13.29
N ARG A 86 7.30 -10.67 13.54
CA ARG A 86 7.37 -9.61 12.53
C ARG A 86 8.37 -9.98 11.44
N THR A 87 7.98 -9.83 10.19
CA THR A 87 8.88 -10.02 9.03
C THR A 87 9.08 -8.74 8.23
N ILE A 88 8.21 -7.74 8.42
CA ILE A 88 8.31 -6.45 7.77
C ILE A 88 9.42 -5.59 8.40
N LYS A 89 10.20 -4.93 7.53
CA LYS A 89 11.24 -3.97 7.92
C LYS A 89 10.66 -2.56 8.02
N TYR A 90 11.33 -1.72 8.78
CA TYR A 90 10.97 -0.33 8.99
C TYR A 90 12.20 0.56 8.86
N THR A 91 12.02 1.76 8.32
CA THR A 91 13.04 2.82 8.34
C THR A 91 13.27 3.29 9.78
N PRO A 92 14.38 3.99 10.08
CA PRO A 92 14.62 4.56 11.42
C PRO A 92 13.47 5.45 11.93
N GLY A 93 12.82 6.22 11.05
CA GLY A 93 11.65 7.04 11.36
C GLY A 93 10.32 6.28 11.46
N GLY A 94 10.30 4.97 11.22
CA GLY A 94 9.12 4.12 11.42
C GLY A 94 8.22 3.92 10.19
N LEU A 95 8.69 4.23 8.99
CA LEU A 95 7.99 3.89 7.75
C LEU A 95 8.18 2.41 7.42
N LEU A 96 7.10 1.71 7.12
CA LEU A 96 7.15 0.35 6.61
C LEU A 96 7.96 0.32 5.31
N PHE A 97 8.93 -0.59 5.19
CA PHE A 97 9.79 -0.70 4.02
C PHE A 97 9.82 -2.12 3.44
N LYS A 98 9.44 -2.26 2.16
CA LYS A 98 9.52 -3.55 1.42
C LYS A 98 10.11 -3.44 0.03
N THR A 99 10.18 -2.26 -0.58
CA THR A 99 10.60 -2.15 -1.98
C THR A 99 11.27 -0.82 -2.27
N GLU A 100 12.26 -0.86 -3.18
CA GLU A 100 12.97 0.31 -3.67
C GLU A 100 12.27 1.00 -4.84
N GLY A 101 11.24 0.38 -5.44
CA GLY A 101 10.60 0.90 -6.65
C GLY A 101 9.52 1.95 -6.40
N CYS A 102 8.68 1.77 -5.38
CA CYS A 102 7.58 2.67 -5.02
C CYS A 102 7.02 2.22 -3.66
N ASN A 103 7.73 2.55 -2.58
CA ASN A 103 7.45 1.95 -1.28
C ASN A 103 6.06 2.34 -0.71
N SER A 104 5.58 3.56 -1.01
CA SER A 104 4.28 4.06 -0.55
C SER A 104 3.09 3.20 -1.02
N GLN A 105 3.21 2.48 -2.13
CA GLN A 105 2.21 1.48 -2.54
C GLN A 105 1.98 0.46 -1.42
N VAL A 106 3.07 -0.10 -0.91
CA VAL A 106 3.03 -1.15 0.10
C VAL A 106 2.52 -0.58 1.42
N VAL A 107 2.98 0.61 1.79
CA VAL A 107 2.55 1.33 2.99
C VAL A 107 1.03 1.51 2.99
N GLY A 108 0.46 2.04 1.90
CA GLY A 108 -0.98 2.23 1.76
C GLY A 108 -1.74 0.91 1.79
N SER A 109 -1.34 -0.05 0.96
CA SER A 109 -1.97 -1.37 0.85
C SER A 109 -2.05 -2.11 2.19
N LEU A 110 -0.93 -2.24 2.89
CA LEU A 110 -0.89 -2.99 4.15
C LEU A 110 -1.57 -2.24 5.29
N SER A 111 -1.54 -0.90 5.28
CA SER A 111 -2.32 -0.08 6.22
C SER A 111 -3.83 -0.29 6.02
N LEU A 112 -4.31 -0.31 4.78
CA LEU A 112 -5.72 -0.57 4.49
C LEU A 112 -6.14 -1.97 4.96
N LEU A 113 -5.35 -3.00 4.64
CA LEU A 113 -5.63 -4.37 5.07
C LEU A 113 -5.59 -4.51 6.60
N ALA A 114 -4.67 -3.84 7.29
CA ALA A 114 -4.61 -3.82 8.74
C ALA A 114 -5.90 -3.25 9.35
N LEU A 115 -6.45 -2.15 8.81
CA LEU A 115 -7.72 -1.58 9.25
C LEU A 115 -8.91 -2.53 9.03
N ILE A 116 -8.97 -3.17 7.86
CA ILE A 116 -10.01 -4.13 7.52
C ILE A 116 -9.97 -5.32 8.48
N TYR A 117 -8.78 -5.88 8.72
CA TYR A 117 -8.61 -7.02 9.61
C TYR A 117 -8.86 -6.64 11.08
N ALA A 118 -8.41 -5.46 11.52
CA ALA A 118 -8.72 -4.94 12.86
C ALA A 118 -10.23 -4.88 13.13
N LYS A 119 -11.01 -4.40 12.14
CA LYS A 119 -12.48 -4.40 12.24
C LYS A 119 -13.02 -5.82 12.41
N HIS A 120 -12.50 -6.79 11.66
CA HIS A 120 -12.92 -8.19 11.78
C HIS A 120 -12.61 -8.77 13.16
N VAL A 121 -11.36 -8.67 13.63
CA VAL A 121 -10.94 -9.17 14.95
C VAL A 121 -11.80 -8.56 16.07
N ARG A 122 -12.09 -7.25 15.98
CA ARG A 122 -12.95 -6.55 16.95
C ARG A 122 -14.38 -7.10 16.96
N LEU A 123 -14.98 -7.32 15.78
CA LEU A 123 -16.34 -7.86 15.68
C LEU A 123 -16.42 -9.30 16.18
N ALA A 124 -15.39 -10.10 15.92
CA ALA A 124 -15.28 -11.47 16.43
C ALA A 124 -14.98 -11.54 17.94
N ARG A 125 -14.66 -10.41 18.59
CA ARG A 125 -14.18 -10.34 20.00
C ARG A 125 -12.93 -11.20 20.23
N GLU A 126 -12.10 -11.32 19.20
CA GLU A 126 -10.87 -12.11 19.20
C GLU A 126 -9.65 -11.21 19.52
N ARG A 127 -8.47 -11.83 19.60
CA ARG A 127 -7.16 -11.16 19.71
C ARG A 127 -6.23 -11.69 18.65
N ILE A 128 -5.29 -10.86 18.21
CA ILE A 128 -4.25 -11.25 17.25
C ILE A 128 -3.17 -12.00 18.01
N THR A 129 -2.97 -13.29 17.70
CA THR A 129 -1.99 -14.13 18.40
C THR A 129 -0.74 -14.32 17.55
N CYS A 130 0.40 -13.81 18.03
CA CYS A 130 1.70 -13.86 17.37
C CYS A 130 2.70 -14.58 18.28
N GLY A 131 2.99 -15.84 17.97
CA GLY A 131 3.70 -16.73 18.89
C GLY A 131 3.00 -16.79 20.25
N ASN A 132 3.73 -16.46 21.32
CA ASN A 132 3.20 -16.44 22.69
C ASN A 132 2.56 -15.09 23.08
N THR A 133 2.53 -14.10 22.19
CA THR A 133 2.03 -12.74 22.49
C THR A 133 0.66 -12.52 21.85
N LYS A 134 -0.24 -11.81 22.57
CA LYS A 134 -1.59 -11.50 22.08
C LYS A 134 -1.86 -10.00 22.02
N PHE A 135 -2.08 -9.46 20.82
CA PHE A 135 -2.38 -8.06 20.59
C PHE A 135 -3.89 -7.80 20.48
N PRO A 136 -4.39 -6.68 21.02
CA PRO A 136 -5.75 -6.23 20.77
C PRO A 136 -5.88 -5.67 19.34
N ALA A 137 -7.09 -5.69 18.77
CA ALA A 137 -7.34 -5.22 17.41
C ALA A 137 -6.90 -3.76 17.16
N TRP A 138 -6.95 -2.90 18.19
CA TRP A 138 -6.55 -1.49 18.05
C TRP A 138 -5.06 -1.30 17.72
N LYS A 139 -4.20 -2.29 17.98
CA LYS A 139 -2.78 -2.23 17.59
C LYS A 139 -2.58 -2.15 16.07
N LEU A 140 -3.44 -2.80 15.29
CA LEU A 140 -3.43 -2.66 13.82
C LEU A 140 -3.95 -1.30 13.36
N VAL A 141 -4.88 -0.70 14.12
CA VAL A 141 -5.37 0.66 13.84
C VAL A 141 -4.29 1.70 14.14
N GLU A 142 -3.58 1.54 15.26
CA GLU A 142 -2.42 2.36 15.61
C GLU A 142 -1.31 2.24 14.56
N PHE A 143 -0.98 1.02 14.14
CA PHE A 143 -0.04 0.79 13.03
C PHE A 143 -0.45 1.57 11.77
N ALA A 144 -1.68 1.37 11.27
CA ALA A 144 -2.15 2.05 10.06
C ALA A 144 -2.20 3.58 10.22
N LYS A 145 -2.49 4.08 11.42
CA LYS A 145 -2.46 5.51 11.73
C LYS A 145 -1.04 6.05 11.62
N ASN A 146 -0.07 5.40 12.25
CA ASN A 146 1.33 5.83 12.21
C ASN A 146 1.87 5.86 10.77
N GLN A 147 1.48 4.89 9.94
CA GLN A 147 1.84 4.89 8.51
C GLN A 147 1.17 6.04 7.73
N ALA A 148 -0.11 6.30 7.97
CA ALA A 148 -0.82 7.43 7.36
C ALA A 148 -0.21 8.77 7.79
N ASP A 149 0.06 8.93 9.09
CA ASP A 149 0.67 10.14 9.64
C ASP A 149 2.09 10.35 9.08
N TYR A 150 2.89 9.28 8.91
CA TYR A 150 4.21 9.37 8.28
C TYR A 150 4.10 9.94 6.86
N ILE A 151 3.20 9.40 6.03
CA ILE A 151 2.95 9.87 4.65
C ILE A 151 2.46 11.32 4.64
N LEU A 152 1.74 11.75 5.68
CA LEU A 152 1.20 13.10 5.82
C LEU A 152 2.16 14.09 6.52
N GLY A 153 3.36 13.65 6.93
CA GLY A 153 4.43 14.54 7.40
C GLY A 153 4.95 14.28 8.81
N THR A 154 4.40 13.31 9.55
CA THR A 154 4.96 12.85 10.83
C THR A 154 6.14 11.91 10.58
N ASN A 155 7.20 12.47 10.02
CA ASN A 155 8.44 11.77 9.69
C ASN A 155 9.66 12.68 9.98
N PRO A 156 10.90 12.15 9.97
CA PRO A 156 12.10 12.92 10.35
C PRO A 156 12.32 14.20 9.53
N THR A 157 11.76 14.29 8.32
CA THR A 157 11.93 15.45 7.43
C THR A 157 10.82 16.49 7.53
N GLY A 158 9.74 16.18 8.27
CA GLY A 158 8.54 17.00 8.39
C GLY A 158 7.80 17.24 7.06
N MET A 159 8.04 16.42 6.04
CA MET A 159 7.49 16.58 4.70
C MET A 159 6.32 15.62 4.49
N SER A 160 5.16 16.12 4.07
CA SER A 160 4.11 15.26 3.53
C SER A 160 4.51 14.75 2.15
N TYR A 161 4.34 13.46 1.87
CA TYR A 161 4.51 12.92 0.52
C TYR A 161 3.23 13.00 -0.32
N MET A 162 2.18 13.64 0.19
CA MET A 162 0.98 13.98 -0.57
C MET A 162 1.10 15.42 -1.08
N VAL A 163 1.13 15.59 -2.39
CA VAL A 163 1.25 16.90 -3.06
C VAL A 163 0.09 17.81 -2.64
N GLY A 164 0.40 19.05 -2.26
CA GLY A 164 -0.58 20.04 -1.83
C GLY A 164 -1.11 19.85 -0.40
N PHE A 165 -0.56 18.90 0.38
CA PHE A 165 -0.96 18.68 1.77
C PHE A 165 0.13 19.12 2.76
N GLY A 166 -0.27 19.87 3.79
CA GLY A 166 0.63 20.35 4.83
C GLY A 166 1.58 21.47 4.37
N PRO A 167 2.47 21.94 5.26
CA PRO A 167 3.34 23.09 4.98
C PRO A 167 4.55 22.77 4.07
N LYS A 168 4.88 21.48 3.88
CA LYS A 168 6.04 21.01 3.11
C LYS A 168 5.67 19.73 2.38
N PHE A 169 5.76 19.72 1.06
CA PHE A 169 5.41 18.59 0.19
C PHE A 169 6.26 18.57 -1.11
N PRO A 170 6.33 17.43 -1.82
CA PRO A 170 7.03 17.33 -3.11
C PRO A 170 6.47 18.28 -4.16
N GLN A 171 7.33 19.08 -4.76
CA GLN A 171 7.01 20.02 -5.82
C GLN A 171 7.53 19.55 -7.18
N ARG A 172 8.38 18.52 -7.23
CA ARG A 172 9.06 18.03 -8.45
C ARG A 172 8.78 16.54 -8.67
N ILE A 173 7.53 16.12 -8.50
CA ILE A 173 7.09 14.74 -8.78
C ILE A 173 7.31 14.33 -10.25
N HIS A 174 7.65 13.06 -10.48
CA HIS A 174 7.82 12.47 -11.83
C HIS A 174 6.47 12.29 -12.54
N HIS A 175 5.86 13.39 -12.99
CA HIS A 175 4.58 13.35 -13.70
C HIS A 175 4.57 14.32 -14.88
N ARG A 176 4.47 13.79 -16.11
CA ARG A 176 4.62 14.57 -17.35
C ARG A 176 3.63 15.73 -17.45
N ALA A 177 2.35 15.49 -17.19
CA ALA A 177 1.36 16.57 -17.26
C ALA A 177 1.47 17.57 -16.11
N ALA A 178 2.18 17.23 -15.02
CA ALA A 178 2.46 18.18 -13.94
C ALA A 178 3.66 19.06 -14.30
N SER A 179 4.70 18.50 -14.92
CA SER A 179 5.93 19.23 -15.28
C SER A 179 5.81 20.05 -16.56
N LEU A 180 5.02 19.61 -17.54
CA LEU A 180 4.82 20.31 -18.82
C LEU A 180 3.81 21.46 -18.68
N PRO A 181 3.92 22.52 -19.50
CA PRO A 181 2.93 23.59 -19.52
C PRO A 181 1.57 23.04 -19.97
N SER A 182 0.49 23.63 -19.46
CA SER A 182 -0.86 23.28 -19.92
C SER A 182 -1.05 23.64 -21.39
N ILE A 183 -2.00 22.99 -22.06
CA ILE A 183 -2.32 23.28 -23.46
C ILE A 183 -2.82 24.72 -23.67
N ASN A 184 -3.36 25.35 -22.61
CA ASN A 184 -3.75 26.77 -22.64
C ASN A 184 -2.53 27.71 -22.68
N ALA A 185 -1.47 27.36 -21.96
CA ALA A 185 -0.23 28.15 -21.94
C ALA A 185 0.70 27.83 -23.12
N HIS A 186 0.65 26.60 -23.64
CA HIS A 186 1.46 26.14 -24.76
C HIS A 186 0.64 25.20 -25.68
N PRO A 187 -0.12 25.74 -26.64
CA PRO A 187 -1.02 24.94 -27.50
C PRO A 187 -0.28 24.11 -28.56
N SER A 188 0.98 24.46 -28.85
CA SER A 188 1.81 23.76 -29.84
C SER A 188 2.25 22.38 -29.33
N PHE A 189 2.39 21.43 -30.25
CA PHE A 189 2.87 20.08 -29.93
C PHE A 189 4.32 20.10 -29.39
N ILE A 190 4.53 19.48 -28.22
CA ILE A 190 5.86 19.31 -27.62
C ILE A 190 6.42 17.95 -28.05
N LYS A 191 7.49 17.95 -28.85
CA LYS A 191 8.21 16.73 -29.23
C LYS A 191 8.84 16.06 -28.00
N CYS A 192 8.97 14.73 -28.02
CA CYS A 192 9.51 13.94 -26.89
C CYS A 192 10.84 14.49 -26.35
N THR A 193 11.80 14.79 -27.23
CA THR A 193 13.12 15.32 -26.84
C THR A 193 13.06 16.68 -26.16
N ASN A 194 12.08 17.51 -26.53
CA ASN A 194 11.92 18.84 -25.93
C ASN A 194 11.38 18.75 -24.51
N GLY A 195 10.67 17.65 -24.18
CA GLY A 195 10.17 17.36 -22.84
C GLY A 195 11.28 17.19 -21.78
N PHE A 196 12.50 16.81 -22.18
CA PHE A 196 13.61 16.64 -21.24
C PHE A 196 14.00 17.94 -20.54
N SER A 197 13.84 19.10 -21.20
CA SER A 197 14.05 20.40 -20.55
C SER A 197 13.13 20.63 -19.35
N TYR A 198 11.93 20.04 -19.33
CA TYR A 198 10.98 20.10 -18.21
C TYR A 198 11.25 19.01 -17.17
N LEU A 199 11.73 17.84 -17.61
CA LEU A 199 12.19 16.79 -16.69
C LEU A 199 13.33 17.32 -15.81
N ASP A 200 14.32 17.97 -16.43
CA ASP A 200 15.57 18.40 -15.81
C ASP A 200 15.50 19.79 -15.14
N ASN A 201 14.35 20.46 -15.24
CA ASN A 201 14.17 21.79 -14.67
C ASN A 201 14.26 21.75 -13.12
N PRO A 202 15.08 22.58 -12.46
CA PRO A 202 15.16 22.58 -11.00
C PRO A 202 13.93 23.23 -10.33
N ASN A 203 13.11 23.96 -11.07
CA ASN A 203 11.92 24.62 -10.52
C ASN A 203 10.80 23.61 -10.22
N PRO A 204 9.82 23.99 -9.37
CA PRO A 204 8.58 23.25 -9.17
C PRO A 204 7.86 22.88 -10.48
N ASN A 205 7.02 21.84 -10.42
CA ASN A 205 6.09 21.50 -11.49
C ASN A 205 5.16 22.67 -11.81
N LEU A 206 4.91 22.88 -13.10
CA LEU A 206 4.09 23.99 -13.60
C LEU A 206 2.61 23.82 -13.21
N ASN A 207 2.13 22.59 -13.09
CA ASN A 207 0.81 22.26 -12.60
C ASN A 207 0.94 21.42 -11.32
N GLU A 208 0.39 21.90 -10.21
CA GLU A 208 0.34 21.13 -8.97
C GLU A 208 -0.61 19.94 -9.14
N LEU A 209 -0.14 18.73 -8.85
CA LEU A 209 -0.95 17.52 -8.88
C LEU A 209 -1.54 17.22 -7.50
N THR A 210 -2.39 18.13 -7.01
CA THR A 210 -2.93 18.08 -5.64
C THR A 210 -3.52 16.71 -5.30
N GLY A 211 -3.14 16.16 -4.14
CA GLY A 211 -3.60 14.88 -3.64
C GLY A 211 -2.84 13.65 -4.19
N ALA A 212 -1.93 13.82 -5.15
CA ALA A 212 -1.05 12.74 -5.57
C ALA A 212 -0.08 12.36 -4.45
N ILE A 213 0.07 11.07 -4.18
CA ILE A 213 1.02 10.56 -3.20
C ILE A 213 2.25 10.05 -3.96
N ALA A 214 3.42 10.57 -3.62
CA ALA A 214 4.69 10.15 -4.21
C ALA A 214 5.08 8.73 -3.76
N GLY A 215 6.03 8.11 -4.46
CA GLY A 215 6.60 6.81 -4.08
C GLY A 215 7.22 6.79 -2.68
N GLY A 216 7.74 7.92 -2.19
CA GLY A 216 8.32 8.08 -0.86
C GLY A 216 9.74 7.49 -0.74
N PRO A 217 10.34 7.48 0.47
CA PRO A 217 11.66 6.89 0.71
C PRO A 217 11.75 5.44 0.24
N ASN A 218 12.85 5.10 -0.42
CA ASN A 218 12.98 3.84 -1.15
C ASN A 218 14.28 3.06 -0.89
N ASP A 219 15.16 3.52 -0.01
CA ASP A 219 16.45 2.88 0.27
C ASP A 219 16.52 2.24 1.67
N GLY A 220 15.37 2.15 2.35
CA GLY A 220 15.28 1.68 3.73
C GLY A 220 15.69 2.71 4.77
N THR A 221 16.06 3.92 4.34
CA THR A 221 16.22 5.10 5.19
C THR A 221 14.98 5.99 5.11
N ASP A 222 15.00 7.12 5.81
CA ASP A 222 13.95 8.16 5.75
C ASP A 222 14.25 9.23 4.67
N SER A 223 15.26 8.99 3.82
CA SER A 223 15.71 9.94 2.80
C SER A 223 14.71 10.04 1.64
N PHE A 224 14.41 11.27 1.23
CA PHE A 224 13.57 11.57 0.09
C PHE A 224 14.17 12.74 -0.68
N ASP A 225 14.42 12.54 -1.97
CA ASP A 225 14.92 13.54 -2.90
C ASP A 225 13.78 13.97 -3.83
N ASP A 226 13.35 15.23 -3.70
CA ASP A 226 12.29 15.82 -4.54
C ASP A 226 12.86 16.19 -5.91
N ASP A 227 13.15 15.15 -6.70
CA ASP A 227 13.66 15.24 -8.06
C ASP A 227 12.88 14.30 -8.99
N ARG A 228 12.47 14.84 -10.15
CA ARG A 228 11.75 14.05 -11.16
C ARG A 228 12.57 12.87 -11.66
N ARG A 229 13.90 12.91 -11.63
CA ARG A 229 14.73 11.76 -12.06
C ARG A 229 14.72 10.64 -11.04
N GLN A 230 14.38 10.91 -9.79
CA GLN A 230 14.19 9.91 -8.75
C GLN A 230 12.79 9.31 -8.85
N ALA A 231 12.42 8.81 -10.04
CA ALA A 231 11.10 8.24 -10.30
C ALA A 231 10.65 7.22 -9.23
N PRO A 232 11.53 6.34 -8.68
CA PRO A 232 11.10 5.42 -7.63
C PRO A 232 10.57 6.10 -6.35
N GLN A 233 11.08 7.30 -6.04
CA GLN A 233 10.61 8.10 -4.91
C GLN A 233 9.51 9.08 -5.32
N THR A 234 9.57 9.66 -6.51
CA THR A 234 8.77 10.83 -6.87
C THR A 234 7.63 10.55 -7.84
N GLU A 235 7.50 9.34 -8.39
CA GLU A 235 6.41 8.96 -9.29
C GLU A 235 5.12 8.68 -8.50
N PRO A 236 4.04 9.46 -8.73
CA PRO A 236 2.73 9.13 -8.21
C PRO A 236 2.02 8.15 -9.15
N THR A 237 1.23 7.24 -8.57
CA THR A 237 0.46 6.27 -9.35
C THR A 237 -0.91 6.04 -8.74
N THR A 238 -1.85 5.57 -9.58
CA THR A 238 -3.22 5.27 -9.14
C THR A 238 -3.24 4.19 -8.07
N TYR A 239 -2.36 3.20 -8.15
CA TYR A 239 -2.28 2.10 -7.18
C TYR A 239 -1.67 2.52 -5.84
N VAL A 240 -0.92 3.63 -5.76
CA VAL A 240 -0.51 4.23 -4.48
C VAL A 240 -1.71 4.91 -3.85
N ASN A 241 -2.40 5.78 -4.58
CA ASN A 241 -3.54 6.53 -4.06
C ASN A 241 -4.74 5.63 -3.68
N ALA A 242 -5.02 4.57 -4.45
CA ALA A 242 -6.19 3.70 -4.27
C ALA A 242 -6.37 3.17 -2.82
N PRO A 243 -5.38 2.54 -2.17
CA PRO A 243 -5.54 2.08 -0.80
C PRO A 243 -5.59 3.24 0.22
N PHE A 244 -4.85 4.33 0.00
CA PHE A 244 -4.86 5.49 0.90
C PHE A 244 -6.22 6.19 0.98
N VAL A 245 -7.01 6.20 -0.10
CA VAL A 245 -8.40 6.69 -0.05
C VAL A 245 -9.20 5.96 1.04
N GLY A 246 -9.06 4.64 1.13
CA GLY A 246 -9.73 3.84 2.17
C GLY A 246 -9.17 4.09 3.57
N VAL A 247 -7.84 4.25 3.70
CA VAL A 247 -7.17 4.58 4.98
C VAL A 247 -7.64 5.93 5.52
N PHE A 248 -7.62 6.97 4.69
CA PHE A 248 -8.05 8.31 5.11
C PHE A 248 -9.55 8.36 5.38
N ALA A 249 -10.38 7.70 4.56
CA ALA A 249 -11.81 7.59 4.82
C ALA A 249 -12.10 6.91 6.16
N TYR A 250 -11.32 5.91 6.56
CA TYR A 250 -11.44 5.30 7.88
C TYR A 250 -11.21 6.32 9.00
N PHE A 251 -10.09 7.05 8.97
CA PHE A 251 -9.72 7.98 10.04
C PHE A 251 -10.59 9.24 10.08
N VAL A 252 -11.10 9.72 8.94
CA VAL A 252 -12.08 10.81 8.91
C VAL A 252 -13.38 10.41 9.61
N ASN A 253 -13.84 9.17 9.44
CA ASN A 253 -15.08 8.66 10.03
C ASN A 253 -14.94 8.14 11.47
N HIS A 254 -13.72 8.02 11.99
CA HIS A 254 -13.43 7.52 13.33
C HIS A 254 -12.63 8.54 14.15
N LYS A 255 -12.85 9.84 13.92
CA LYS A 255 -12.36 10.90 14.80
C LYS A 255 -12.88 10.63 16.22
N LYS A 256 -11.98 10.23 17.11
CA LYS A 256 -12.21 10.28 18.56
C LYS A 256 -11.74 11.61 19.08
#